data_AF-C7J8Z3-F1
#
_entry.id   AF-C7J8Z3-F1
#
_cell.length_a   1.000
_cell.length_b   1.000
_cell.length_c   1.000
_cell.angle_alpha   90.00
_cell.angle_beta   90.00
_cell.angle_gamma   90.00
#
_symmetry.space_group_name_H-M   'P 1'
#
loop_
_entity.id
_entity.type
_entity.pdbx_description
1 polymer ?
#
loop_
_entity_poly.entity_id
_entity_poly.type
_entity_poly.pdbx_seq_one_letter_code
_entity_poly.pdbx_strand_id
1 'polypeptide(L)'
;MGTVINLTIFMAPTRGCKLDLQCCDSYEYCVSCCLNPSRTKETDVLKLKVARPVTSGTYRNVFDFCMGRCRHSSASVVHENAYASDFHHCFLLQQNSSGSADSGSGPRLDGINISIGRRGESCSSVCRAKGQSCVPSRLSVLNKCEILQKYMRCKSGCFSNLGPDQPAQVVDEAPSNLNPGACLYMQMDERLTCDGSHQHTRRLCPCA
;
A
#
# COMPACT_ATOMS: atom_id res chain seq x y z
N MET A 1 -18.10 -48.79 4.41
CA MET A 1 -16.82 -48.23 4.87
C MET A 1 -16.50 -47.05 3.98
N GLY A 2 -16.88 -45.85 4.41
CA GLY A 2 -16.81 -44.63 3.61
C GLY A 2 -15.41 -44.03 3.66
N THR A 3 -14.79 -43.87 2.49
CA THR A 3 -13.50 -43.23 2.31
C THR A 3 -13.60 -41.76 2.72
N VAL A 4 -12.92 -41.39 3.80
CA VAL A 4 -12.79 -40.00 4.25
C VAL A 4 -11.85 -39.30 3.27
N ILE A 5 -12.41 -38.51 2.36
CA ILE A 5 -11.63 -37.60 1.51
C ILE A 5 -11.16 -36.47 2.42
N ASN A 6 -9.93 -36.58 2.89
CA ASN A 6 -9.27 -35.57 3.70
C ASN A 6 -8.97 -34.38 2.78
N LEU A 7 -9.84 -33.37 2.80
CA LEU A 7 -9.69 -32.15 2.01
C LEU A 7 -8.64 -31.24 2.68
N THR A 8 -7.39 -31.68 2.67
CA THR A 8 -6.23 -30.79 2.85
C THR A 8 -6.20 -29.87 1.64
N ILE A 9 -6.90 -28.75 1.73
CA ILE A 9 -6.78 -27.64 0.79
C ILE A 9 -5.36 -27.10 0.96
N PHE A 10 -4.47 -27.62 0.12
CA PHE A 10 -3.16 -27.05 -0.12
C PHE A 10 -3.34 -25.59 -0.53
N MET A 11 -2.63 -24.71 0.17
CA MET A 11 -2.35 -23.34 -0.23
C MET A 11 -1.88 -23.34 -1.70
N ALA A 12 -2.70 -22.81 -2.59
CA ALA A 12 -2.31 -22.45 -3.95
C ALA A 12 -2.12 -20.93 -4.02
N PRO A 13 -1.15 -20.47 -4.83
CA PRO A 13 -0.47 -19.19 -4.68
C PRO A 13 -1.34 -17.98 -4.97
N THR A 14 -0.92 -16.82 -4.45
CA THR A 14 -1.37 -15.47 -4.80
C THR A 14 -1.24 -15.21 -6.30
N ARG A 15 -2.20 -15.69 -7.09
CA ARG A 15 -2.41 -15.29 -8.48
C ARG A 15 -3.82 -14.73 -8.55
N GLY A 16 -3.90 -13.43 -8.80
CA GLY A 16 -5.15 -12.73 -9.07
C GLY A 16 -5.60 -11.71 -8.03
N CYS A 17 -5.03 -11.69 -6.82
CA CYS A 17 -5.35 -10.66 -5.83
C CYS A 17 -4.12 -9.89 -5.36
N LYS A 18 -4.20 -8.55 -5.39
CA LYS A 18 -3.27 -7.67 -4.70
C LYS A 18 -3.75 -7.48 -3.26
N LEU A 19 -3.08 -8.15 -2.33
CA LEU A 19 -3.45 -8.15 -0.91
C LEU A 19 -3.39 -6.75 -0.28
N ASP A 20 -2.53 -5.86 -0.78
CA ASP A 20 -2.40 -4.49 -0.30
C ASP A 20 -3.60 -3.62 -0.67
N LEU A 21 -4.20 -3.88 -1.84
CA LEU A 21 -5.38 -3.17 -2.34
C LEU A 21 -6.67 -3.88 -1.95
N GLN A 22 -6.58 -5.14 -1.50
CA GLN A 22 -7.74 -6.01 -1.25
C GLN A 22 -8.68 -6.08 -2.47
N CYS A 23 -8.05 -6.00 -3.65
CA CYS A 23 -8.66 -6.04 -4.96
C CYS A 23 -8.08 -7.18 -5.77
N CYS A 24 -8.92 -7.76 -6.61
CA CYS A 24 -8.60 -8.91 -7.43
C CYS A 24 -8.97 -8.65 -8.89
N ASP A 25 -8.31 -9.38 -9.78
CA ASP A 25 -8.56 -9.38 -11.22
C ASP A 25 -9.80 -10.19 -11.60
N SER A 26 -10.21 -11.14 -10.75
CA SER A 26 -11.44 -11.91 -10.90
C SER A 26 -12.38 -11.78 -9.70
N TYR A 27 -13.67 -11.96 -10.00
CA TYR A 27 -14.74 -11.97 -9.01
C TYR A 27 -14.56 -13.11 -8.01
N GLU A 28 -14.24 -14.31 -8.52
CA GLU A 28 -14.10 -15.53 -7.74
C GLU A 28 -12.95 -15.40 -6.74
N TYR A 29 -11.80 -14.87 -7.18
CA TYR A 29 -10.66 -14.64 -6.31
C TYR A 29 -10.98 -13.60 -5.23
N CYS A 30 -11.72 -12.54 -5.58
CA CYS A 30 -12.18 -11.56 -4.61
C CYS A 30 -13.08 -12.19 -3.54
N VAL A 31 -14.07 -13.00 -3.93
CA VAL A 31 -14.98 -13.65 -2.98
C VAL A 31 -14.23 -14.62 -2.08
N SER A 32 -13.34 -15.44 -2.64
CA SER A 32 -12.51 -16.36 -1.85
C SER A 32 -11.58 -15.63 -0.86
N CYS A 33 -10.97 -14.52 -1.28
CA CYS A 33 -10.11 -13.73 -0.39
C CYS A 33 -10.92 -13.02 0.70
N CYS A 34 -12.10 -12.53 0.37
CA CYS A 34 -13.00 -11.85 1.31
C CYS A 34 -13.53 -12.81 2.38
N LEU A 35 -13.82 -14.06 2.01
CA LEU A 35 -14.30 -15.09 2.95
C LEU A 35 -13.24 -15.54 3.97
N ASN A 36 -11.98 -15.17 3.75
CA ASN A 36 -10.91 -15.53 4.67
C ASN A 36 -11.12 -14.81 6.02
N PRO A 37 -11.18 -15.54 7.16
CA PRO A 37 -11.42 -14.95 8.48
C PRO A 37 -10.29 -14.04 8.96
N SER A 38 -9.08 -14.15 8.40
CA SER A 38 -7.99 -13.20 8.63
C SER A 38 -8.18 -11.86 7.91
N ARG A 39 -9.08 -11.79 6.93
CA ARG A 39 -9.35 -10.60 6.11
C ARG A 39 -10.67 -9.93 6.49
N THR A 40 -11.71 -10.72 6.73
CA THR A 40 -13.04 -10.22 7.11
C THR A 40 -13.50 -10.91 8.38
N LYS A 41 -13.69 -10.13 9.46
CA LYS A 41 -14.28 -10.65 10.69
C LYS A 41 -15.80 -10.57 10.61
N GLU A 42 -16.47 -11.64 11.01
CA GLU A 42 -17.93 -11.72 11.03
C GLU A 42 -18.57 -10.58 11.86
N THR A 43 -17.90 -10.17 12.93
CA THR A 43 -18.32 -9.05 13.79
C THR A 43 -18.35 -7.69 13.07
N ASP A 44 -17.52 -7.52 12.04
CA ASP A 44 -17.41 -6.28 11.29
C ASP A 44 -18.48 -6.24 10.18
N VAL A 45 -18.78 -7.38 9.56
CA VAL A 45 -19.83 -7.54 8.53
C VAL A 45 -21.21 -7.20 9.07
N LEU A 46 -21.53 -7.69 10.28
CA LEU A 46 -22.84 -7.48 10.90
C LEU A 46 -23.03 -6.08 11.51
N LYS A 47 -21.94 -5.31 11.68
CA LYS A 47 -21.96 -3.95 12.26
C LYS A 47 -21.79 -2.84 11.24
N LEU A 48 -21.41 -3.16 10.00
CA LEU A 48 -21.18 -2.19 8.93
C LEU A 48 -22.50 -1.61 8.40
N LYS A 49 -22.95 -0.49 9.00
CA LYS A 49 -23.84 0.46 8.31
C LYS A 49 -23.03 1.23 7.27
N VAL A 50 -22.82 0.64 6.10
CA VAL A 50 -22.12 1.32 5.01
C VAL A 50 -23.11 2.18 4.25
N ALA A 51 -22.77 3.45 4.07
CA ALA A 51 -23.50 4.37 3.22
C ALA A 51 -23.49 3.87 1.77
N ARG A 52 -24.60 3.27 1.33
CA ARG A 52 -24.96 2.99 -0.07
C ARG A 52 -26.49 3.02 -0.22
N PRO A 53 -27.04 3.11 -1.46
CA PRO A 53 -28.41 3.58 -1.69
C PRO A 53 -29.45 2.77 -0.92
N VAL A 54 -30.56 3.43 -0.60
CA VAL A 54 -31.70 3.03 0.25
C VAL A 54 -32.33 1.66 -0.12
N THR A 55 -31.87 0.99 -1.18
CA THR A 55 -32.40 -0.28 -1.70
C THR A 55 -31.58 -1.54 -1.38
N SER A 56 -30.36 -1.44 -0.80
CA SER A 56 -29.58 -2.64 -0.43
C SER A 56 -29.89 -3.10 1.00
N GLY A 57 -30.57 -4.24 1.12
CA GLY A 57 -30.85 -4.87 2.41
C GLY A 57 -29.60 -5.30 3.18
N THR A 58 -29.78 -5.61 4.47
CA THR A 58 -28.77 -6.18 5.35
C THR A 58 -28.26 -7.52 4.80
N TYR A 59 -26.93 -7.68 4.72
CA TYR A 59 -26.31 -8.97 4.37
C TYR A 59 -26.62 -10.01 5.45
N ARG A 60 -27.04 -11.21 5.06
CA ARG A 60 -27.47 -12.26 6.00
C ARG A 60 -26.30 -13.04 6.58
N ASN A 61 -25.19 -13.11 5.86
CA ASN A 61 -23.97 -13.82 6.23
C ASN A 61 -22.75 -13.19 5.53
N VAL A 62 -21.54 -13.62 5.93
CA VAL A 62 -20.26 -13.14 5.37
C VAL A 62 -20.15 -13.41 3.86
N PHE A 63 -20.75 -14.50 3.39
CA PHE A 63 -20.75 -14.87 1.98
C PHE A 63 -21.53 -13.87 1.11
N ASP A 64 -22.74 -13.51 1.50
CA ASP A 64 -23.57 -12.51 0.83
C ASP A 64 -22.88 -11.13 0.82
N PHE A 65 -22.20 -10.79 1.91
CA PHE A 65 -21.39 -9.58 2.00
C PHE A 65 -20.26 -9.58 0.96
N CYS A 66 -19.49 -10.66 0.89
CA CYS A 66 -18.38 -10.79 -0.05
C CYS A 66 -18.84 -10.78 -1.50
N MET A 67 -19.92 -11.51 -1.83
CA MET A 67 -20.54 -11.48 -3.15
C MET A 67 -20.99 -10.07 -3.55
N GLY A 68 -21.63 -9.36 -2.62
CA GLY A 68 -22.12 -8.00 -2.86
C GLY A 68 -21.00 -6.98 -3.04
N ARG A 69 -19.90 -7.10 -2.29
CA ARG A 69 -18.76 -6.17 -2.35
C ARG A 69 -17.86 -6.41 -3.55
N CYS A 70 -17.58 -7.67 -3.87
CA CYS A 70 -16.70 -8.04 -4.98
C CYS A 70 -17.29 -7.75 -6.37
N ARG A 71 -18.57 -7.39 -6.45
CA ARG A 71 -19.18 -6.93 -7.69
C ARG A 71 -18.56 -5.58 -8.10
N HIS A 72 -18.29 -5.41 -9.39
CA HIS A 72 -17.65 -4.22 -9.96
C HIS A 72 -18.20 -2.93 -9.34
N SER A 73 -17.35 -2.17 -8.66
CA SER A 73 -17.74 -0.89 -8.09
C SER A 73 -17.70 0.15 -9.20
N SER A 74 -18.76 0.96 -9.34
CA SER A 74 -18.76 2.12 -10.22
C SER A 74 -17.64 3.12 -9.91
N ALA A 75 -17.05 3.05 -8.71
CA ALA A 75 -15.88 3.83 -8.31
C ALA A 75 -14.58 3.41 -9.03
N SER A 76 -14.54 2.23 -9.66
CA SER A 76 -13.38 1.72 -10.39
C SER A 76 -13.45 2.04 -11.90
N VAL A 77 -14.51 2.70 -12.36
CA VAL A 77 -14.75 3.05 -13.78
C VAL A 77 -14.27 4.48 -14.02
N VAL A 78 -13.33 4.67 -14.94
CA VAL A 78 -12.72 5.98 -15.22
C VAL A 78 -13.45 6.71 -16.36
N HIS A 79 -13.95 5.97 -17.36
CA HIS A 79 -14.79 6.48 -18.45
C HIS A 79 -15.39 5.30 -19.24
N GLU A 80 -16.65 5.37 -19.68
CA GLU A 80 -17.29 4.40 -20.62
C GLU A 80 -16.85 2.91 -20.49
N ASN A 81 -17.03 2.32 -19.31
CA ASN A 81 -16.69 0.92 -18.98
C ASN A 81 -15.19 0.57 -18.96
N ALA A 82 -14.29 1.54 -19.08
CA ALA A 82 -12.86 1.35 -18.84
C ALA A 82 -12.55 1.40 -17.34
N TYR A 83 -11.95 0.32 -16.84
CA TYR A 83 -11.54 0.22 -15.43
C TYR A 83 -10.17 0.87 -15.20
N ALA A 84 -9.98 1.44 -14.01
CA ALA A 84 -8.71 2.04 -13.60
C ALA A 84 -7.55 1.02 -13.54
N SER A 85 -7.88 -0.26 -13.40
CA SER A 85 -6.94 -1.37 -13.32
C SER A 85 -7.65 -2.68 -13.65
N ASP A 86 -6.88 -3.67 -14.09
CA ASP A 86 -7.35 -5.06 -14.20
C ASP A 86 -7.84 -5.60 -12.85
N PHE A 87 -7.33 -5.09 -11.73
CA PHE A 87 -7.77 -5.44 -10.36
C PHE A 87 -8.95 -4.59 -9.89
N HIS A 88 -10.15 -4.87 -10.41
CA HIS A 88 -11.36 -4.05 -10.22
C HIS A 88 -12.42 -4.70 -9.31
N HIS A 89 -12.18 -5.94 -8.84
CA HIS A 89 -13.02 -6.63 -7.87
C HIS A 89 -12.48 -6.44 -6.46
N CYS A 90 -13.07 -5.53 -5.67
CA CYS A 90 -12.55 -5.17 -4.35
C CYS A 90 -13.57 -5.46 -3.25
N PHE A 91 -13.16 -6.11 -2.17
CA PHE A 91 -14.06 -6.38 -1.03
C PHE A 91 -13.99 -5.32 0.08
N LEU A 92 -12.94 -4.50 0.09
CA LEU A 92 -12.83 -3.30 0.93
C LEU A 92 -12.92 -2.06 0.04
N LEU A 93 -13.95 -1.23 0.25
CA LEU A 93 -13.97 0.13 -0.30
C LEU A 93 -13.37 1.05 0.77
N GLN A 94 -12.36 1.84 0.37
CA GLN A 94 -11.99 3.05 1.09
C GLN A 94 -13.27 3.84 1.43
N GLN A 95 -13.36 4.34 2.64
CA GLN A 95 -14.44 5.25 3.03
C GLN A 95 -14.31 6.53 2.18
N ASN A 96 -15.08 6.68 1.11
CA ASN A 96 -15.34 7.99 0.53
C ASN A 96 -16.15 8.76 1.59
N SER A 97 -15.59 9.74 2.28
CA SER A 97 -15.24 11.07 1.73
C SER A 97 -16.46 11.67 1.02
N SER A 98 -17.46 12.02 1.82
CA SER A 98 -18.56 12.87 1.39
C SER A 98 -18.60 14.08 2.31
N GLY A 99 -17.91 15.15 1.90
CA GLY A 99 -18.20 16.52 2.29
C GLY A 99 -17.92 16.93 3.74
N SER A 100 -16.66 17.08 4.10
CA SER A 100 -16.27 18.34 4.74
C SER A 100 -14.94 18.79 4.13
N ALA A 101 -14.87 20.07 3.77
CA ALA A 101 -13.60 20.74 3.69
C ALA A 101 -12.99 20.70 5.08
N ASP A 102 -12.16 19.69 5.36
CA ASP A 102 -11.30 19.70 6.51
C ASP A 102 -9.96 19.07 6.16
N SER A 103 -8.92 19.73 6.64
CA SER A 103 -7.55 19.49 6.25
C SER A 103 -7.03 18.23 6.95
N GLY A 104 -6.43 17.32 6.17
CA GLY A 104 -5.43 16.37 6.69
C GLY A 104 -5.92 15.01 7.17
N SER A 105 -5.70 13.99 6.33
CA SER A 105 -5.03 12.76 6.79
C SER A 105 -4.46 11.99 5.59
N GLY A 106 -3.35 12.50 5.07
CA GLY A 106 -2.30 11.60 4.59
C GLY A 106 -1.84 10.68 5.74
N PRO A 107 -0.94 9.72 5.49
CA PRO A 107 -0.40 8.90 6.57
C PRO A 107 0.07 9.81 7.72
N ARG A 108 -0.39 9.56 8.95
CA ARG A 108 -0.17 10.46 10.10
C ARG A 108 1.32 10.64 10.35
N LEU A 109 1.86 11.73 9.79
CA LEU A 109 3.20 12.27 9.97
C LEU A 109 3.18 13.36 11.05
N ASP A 110 2.23 13.27 11.99
CA ASP A 110 2.08 14.24 13.07
C ASP A 110 3.38 14.27 13.90
N GLY A 111 4.03 15.43 13.94
CA GLY A 111 5.31 15.61 14.62
C GLY A 111 6.53 15.01 13.91
N ILE A 112 6.41 14.57 12.64
CA ILE A 112 7.53 14.06 11.84
C ILE A 112 7.95 15.09 10.80
N ASN A 113 9.19 15.55 10.89
CA ASN A 113 9.83 16.39 9.90
C ASN A 113 10.47 15.54 8.79
N ILE A 114 9.97 15.67 7.57
CA ILE A 114 10.52 14.94 6.42
C ILE A 114 11.72 15.69 5.87
N SER A 115 12.86 15.01 5.81
CA SER A 115 14.13 15.57 5.35
C SER A 115 14.69 14.76 4.19
N ILE A 116 15.18 15.45 3.15
CA ILE A 116 15.89 14.82 2.05
C ILE A 116 17.39 14.90 2.36
N GLY A 117 18.07 13.76 2.39
CA GLY A 117 19.52 13.69 2.60
C GLY A 117 20.32 14.12 1.37
N ARG A 118 21.62 14.36 1.55
CA ARG A 118 22.57 14.42 0.42
C ARG A 118 22.89 13.00 -0.05
N ARG A 119 23.59 12.90 -1.18
CA ARG A 119 24.08 11.62 -1.68
C ARG A 119 24.96 10.93 -0.64
N GLY A 120 24.75 9.63 -0.41
CA GLY A 120 25.55 8.85 0.54
C GLY A 120 25.31 9.16 2.02
N GLU A 121 24.34 10.00 2.37
CA GLU A 121 23.99 10.22 3.78
C GLU A 121 22.96 9.21 4.28
N SER A 122 23.08 8.84 5.56
CA SER A 122 22.08 8.04 6.26
C SER A 122 21.03 8.94 6.90
N CYS A 123 19.85 8.40 7.21
CA CYS A 123 18.83 9.20 7.90
C CYS A 123 19.27 9.60 9.32
N SER A 124 20.07 8.76 9.97
CA SER A 124 20.68 9.09 11.26
C SER A 124 21.55 10.35 11.19
N SER A 125 22.37 10.52 10.14
CA SER A 125 23.19 11.73 9.98
C SER A 125 22.36 12.94 9.57
N VAL A 126 21.39 12.74 8.65
CA VAL A 126 20.49 13.81 8.17
C VAL A 126 19.68 14.42 9.30
N CYS A 127 19.06 13.59 10.15
CA CYS A 127 18.27 14.10 11.27
C CYS A 127 19.15 14.75 12.34
N ARG A 128 20.32 14.17 12.65
CA ARG A 128 21.26 14.73 13.63
C ARG A 128 21.75 16.12 13.24
N ALA A 129 22.02 16.35 11.95
CA ALA A 129 22.40 17.66 11.44
C ALA A 129 21.32 18.74 11.66
N LYS A 130 20.07 18.33 11.90
CA LYS A 130 18.93 19.21 12.24
C LYS A 130 18.61 19.25 13.74
N GLY A 131 19.43 18.62 14.58
CA GLY A 131 19.15 18.49 16.02
C GLY A 131 18.03 17.51 16.35
N GLN A 132 17.70 16.59 15.44
CA GLN A 132 16.60 15.62 15.54
C GLN A 132 17.13 14.18 15.48
N SER A 133 16.27 13.21 15.79
CA SER A 133 16.56 11.78 15.65
C SER A 133 15.75 11.16 14.51
N CYS A 134 16.33 10.16 13.84
CA CYS A 134 15.57 9.38 12.85
C CYS A 134 14.50 8.54 13.57
N VAL A 135 13.31 8.41 12.98
CA VAL A 135 12.19 7.65 13.54
C VAL A 135 11.96 6.38 12.69
N PRO A 136 12.55 5.22 13.05
CA PRO A 136 12.52 4.01 12.21
C PRO A 136 11.11 3.53 11.87
N SER A 137 10.18 3.62 12.83
CA SER A 137 8.78 3.20 12.66
C SER A 137 8.01 3.99 11.59
N ARG A 138 8.56 5.12 11.13
CA ARG A 138 8.00 5.97 10.08
C ARG A 138 8.66 5.76 8.72
N LEU A 139 9.71 4.94 8.62
CA LEU A 139 10.31 4.61 7.34
C LEU A 139 9.32 3.89 6.42
N SER A 140 8.52 2.95 6.94
CA SER A 140 7.49 2.23 6.16
C SER A 140 6.42 3.15 5.58
N VAL A 141 6.13 4.26 6.27
CA VAL A 141 5.23 5.31 5.77
C VAL A 141 5.83 6.01 4.56
N LEU A 142 7.13 6.35 4.62
CA LEU A 142 7.85 7.01 3.53
C LEU A 142 8.21 6.05 2.39
N ASN A 143 8.21 4.74 2.66
CA ASN A 143 8.59 3.67 1.75
C ASN A 143 7.49 3.31 0.73
N LYS A 144 6.89 4.35 0.15
CA LYS A 144 5.79 4.25 -0.83
C LYS A 144 6.11 5.13 -2.02
N CYS A 145 5.88 4.62 -3.22
CA CYS A 145 6.17 5.37 -4.45
C CYS A 145 5.44 6.72 -4.47
N GLU A 146 4.19 6.76 -4.01
CA GLU A 146 3.37 7.98 -3.99
C GLU A 146 3.97 9.04 -3.06
N ILE A 147 4.56 8.62 -1.94
CA ILE A 147 5.23 9.51 -1.00
C ILE A 147 6.57 9.96 -1.56
N LEU A 148 7.36 9.05 -2.14
CA LEU A 148 8.61 9.39 -2.81
C LEU A 148 8.38 10.41 -3.92
N GLN A 149 7.39 10.23 -4.78
CA GLN A 149 7.03 11.16 -5.85
C GLN A 149 6.59 12.54 -5.35
N LYS A 150 6.02 12.61 -4.14
CA LYS A 150 5.63 13.89 -3.53
C LYS A 150 6.84 14.73 -3.10
N TYR A 151 7.91 14.10 -2.63
CA TYR A 151 9.10 14.80 -2.10
C TYR A 151 10.29 14.79 -3.06
N MET A 152 10.34 13.83 -3.98
CA MET A 152 11.46 13.58 -4.90
C MET A 152 10.97 13.54 -6.34
N ARG A 153 11.84 13.94 -7.27
CA ARG A 153 11.53 13.99 -8.71
C ARG A 153 11.81 12.65 -9.36
N CYS A 154 10.97 11.64 -9.13
CA CYS A 154 11.12 10.26 -9.62
C CYS A 154 10.98 10.15 -11.16
N LYS A 155 11.87 10.82 -11.92
CA LYS A 155 11.81 10.97 -13.39
C LYS A 155 11.71 9.62 -14.11
N SER A 156 12.45 8.64 -13.62
CA SER A 156 12.56 7.31 -14.23
C SER A 156 11.57 6.30 -13.63
N GLY A 157 10.61 6.76 -12.83
CA GLY A 157 9.64 5.91 -12.15
C GLY A 157 10.10 5.43 -10.77
N CYS A 158 9.38 4.44 -10.24
CA CYS A 158 9.65 3.81 -8.96
C CYS A 158 9.95 2.33 -9.16
N PHE A 159 10.99 1.81 -8.49
CA PHE A 159 11.36 0.40 -8.56
C PHE A 159 11.59 -0.15 -7.16
N SER A 160 11.21 -1.41 -6.96
CA SER A 160 11.52 -2.10 -5.73
C SER A 160 12.93 -2.70 -5.76
N ASN A 161 13.68 -2.56 -4.67
CA ASN A 161 14.95 -3.27 -4.48
C ASN A 161 15.20 -3.62 -3.01
N LEU A 162 16.38 -4.17 -2.70
CA LEU A 162 16.76 -4.65 -1.34
C LEU A 162 17.98 -3.92 -0.75
N GLY A 163 18.33 -2.74 -1.29
CA GLY A 163 19.36 -1.87 -0.75
C GLY A 163 19.02 -1.27 0.63
N PRO A 164 20.00 -1.10 1.52
CA PRO A 164 19.78 -0.58 2.88
C PRO A 164 19.45 0.92 2.91
N ASP A 165 19.69 1.62 1.81
CA ASP A 165 19.50 3.05 1.63
C ASP A 165 18.06 3.45 1.32
N GLN A 166 17.17 2.49 1.11
CA GLN A 166 15.76 2.78 0.83
C GLN A 166 15.03 3.33 2.07
N PRO A 167 14.01 4.19 1.91
CA PRO A 167 13.52 4.76 0.65
C PRO A 167 14.42 5.91 0.16
N ALA A 168 14.71 5.93 -1.14
CA ALA A 168 15.66 6.88 -1.71
C ALA A 168 15.37 7.21 -3.18
N GLN A 169 16.02 8.26 -3.68
CA GLN A 169 16.11 8.56 -5.09
C GLN A 169 17.54 8.36 -5.56
N VAL A 170 17.71 7.72 -6.72
CA VAL A 170 18.97 7.68 -7.46
C VAL A 170 19.26 9.07 -8.01
N VAL A 171 20.45 9.59 -7.72
CA VAL A 171 20.86 10.93 -8.19
C VAL A 171 20.99 10.95 -9.72
N ASP A 172 20.77 12.12 -10.32
CA ASP A 172 20.80 12.28 -11.79
C ASP A 172 22.20 11.96 -12.37
N GLU A 173 23.27 12.12 -11.58
CA GLU A 173 24.66 11.87 -11.99
C GLU A 173 25.12 10.41 -11.79
N ALA A 174 24.22 9.50 -11.40
CA ALA A 174 24.56 8.10 -11.24
C ALA A 174 24.88 7.43 -12.59
N PRO A 175 25.68 6.35 -12.60
CA PRO A 175 25.86 5.50 -13.77
C PRO A 175 24.52 5.06 -14.39
N SER A 176 24.44 5.02 -15.73
CA SER A 176 23.18 4.74 -16.45
C SER A 176 22.55 3.39 -16.08
N ASN A 177 23.36 2.39 -15.71
CA ASN A 177 22.90 1.08 -15.28
C ASN A 177 22.21 1.08 -13.89
N LEU A 178 22.24 2.19 -13.15
CA LEU A 178 21.59 2.35 -11.85
C LEU A 178 20.25 3.09 -11.92
N ASN A 179 19.75 3.37 -13.13
CA ASN A 179 18.51 4.12 -13.37
C ASN A 179 18.51 5.53 -12.73
N PRO A 180 19.35 6.46 -13.21
CA PRO A 180 19.40 7.84 -12.70
C PRO A 180 18.01 8.48 -12.65
N GLY A 181 17.71 9.20 -11.56
CA GLY A 181 16.42 9.84 -11.33
C GLY A 181 15.29 8.92 -10.90
N ALA A 182 15.51 7.60 -10.82
CA ALA A 182 14.52 6.65 -10.29
C ALA A 182 14.36 6.78 -8.77
N CYS A 183 13.17 6.47 -8.27
CA CYS A 183 12.92 6.30 -6.84
C CYS A 183 12.91 4.81 -6.47
N LEU A 184 13.46 4.51 -5.31
CA LEU A 184 13.71 3.16 -4.82
C LEU A 184 12.99 2.98 -3.48
N TYR A 185 12.18 1.93 -3.39
CA TYR A 185 11.40 1.59 -2.21
C TYR A 185 11.45 0.08 -1.95
N MET A 186 11.41 -0.32 -0.69
CA MET A 186 11.63 -1.71 -0.34
C MET A 186 10.31 -2.45 -0.28
N GLN A 187 10.22 -3.63 -0.88
CA GLN A 187 8.99 -4.41 -0.83
C GLN A 187 8.79 -5.13 0.52
N MET A 188 9.88 -5.37 1.27
CA MET A 188 9.86 -6.01 2.59
C MET A 188 10.23 -4.99 3.68
N ASP A 189 9.21 -4.38 4.30
CA ASP A 189 9.37 -3.28 5.26
C ASP A 189 10.24 -3.62 6.50
N GLU A 190 10.37 -4.89 6.87
CA GLU A 190 11.11 -5.34 8.07
C GLU A 190 12.63 -5.06 8.05
N ARG A 191 13.18 -4.63 6.90
CA ARG A 191 14.62 -4.33 6.75
C ARG A 191 14.96 -2.84 6.69
N LEU A 192 13.97 -1.97 6.85
CA LEU A 192 14.18 -0.52 6.79
C LEU A 192 15.03 -0.05 7.97
N THR A 193 16.10 0.70 7.69
CA THR A 193 17.04 1.18 8.71
C THR A 193 17.38 2.66 8.53
N CYS A 194 17.59 3.36 9.64
CA CYS A 194 18.04 4.75 9.62
C CYS A 194 19.52 4.89 9.22
N ASP A 195 20.33 3.85 9.40
CA ASP A 195 21.80 3.91 9.22
C ASP A 195 22.27 3.55 7.82
N GLY A 196 21.41 2.91 7.03
CA GLY A 196 21.71 2.58 5.64
C GLY A 196 22.02 3.82 4.80
N SER A 197 22.94 3.67 3.85
CA SER A 197 23.36 4.72 2.92
C SER A 197 23.89 4.10 1.63
N HIS A 198 23.90 4.87 0.55
CA HIS A 198 24.49 4.45 -0.71
C HIS A 198 24.99 5.66 -1.50
N GLN A 199 26.17 5.53 -2.12
CA GLN A 199 26.89 6.66 -2.74
C GLN A 199 26.14 7.36 -3.89
N HIS A 200 25.23 6.63 -4.55
CA HIS A 200 24.46 7.12 -5.70
C HIS A 200 22.98 7.42 -5.39
N THR A 201 22.59 7.39 -4.12
CA THR A 201 21.22 7.68 -3.74
C THR A 201 21.16 8.73 -2.65
N ARG A 202 20.03 9.43 -2.60
CA ARG A 202 19.69 10.38 -1.55
C ARG A 202 18.39 9.93 -0.87
N ARG A 203 18.41 9.83 0.45
CA ARG A 203 17.34 9.21 1.24
C ARG A 203 16.22 10.19 1.59
N LEU A 204 15.00 9.67 1.74
CA LEU A 204 13.87 10.39 2.34
C LEU A 204 13.74 9.96 3.81
N CYS A 205 13.94 10.90 4.72
CA CYS A 205 14.16 10.60 6.13
C CYS A 205 13.07 11.17 7.04
N PRO A 206 12.50 10.36 7.96
CA PRO A 206 11.59 10.83 8.98
C PRO A 206 12.36 11.26 10.23
N CYS A 207 12.41 12.56 10.51
CA CYS A 207 13.11 13.13 11.65
C CYS A 207 12.12 13.65 12.70
N ALA A 208 12.40 13.45 13.98
CA ALA A 208 11.68 14.06 15.10
C ALA A 208 12.66 14.55 16.16
#